data_AF-A0A931W9D6-F1
#
_entry.id   AF-A0A931W9D6-F1
#
_cell.length_a   1.000
_cell.length_b   1.000
_cell.length_c   1.000
_cell.angle_alpha   90.00
_cell.angle_beta   90.00
_cell.angle_gamma   90.00
#
_symmetry.space_group_name_H-M   'P 1'
#
loop_
_entity.id
_entity.type
_entity.pdbx_description
1 polymer ?
#
loop_
_entity_poly.entity_id
_entity_poly.type
_entity_poly.pdbx_seq_one_letter_code
_entity_poly.pdbx_strand_id
1 'polypeptide(L)'
;MKTLRDHLSYYISLALCMLLGGFLIVVSSPYVQLQFLFIVITAFFYIMLGILHHVLHHDLHVKIVVEYLLIGGLVIAVAFFLFI
;
A
#
# COMPACT_ATOMS: atom_id res chain seq x y z
N MET A 1 12.52 -13.05 -20.37
CA MET A 1 11.23 -13.19 -19.65
C MET A 1 11.56 -13.37 -18.18
N LYS A 2 11.40 -12.33 -17.34
CA LYS A 2 11.47 -12.49 -15.88
C LYS A 2 10.26 -13.31 -15.45
N THR A 3 10.48 -14.32 -14.62
CA THR A 3 9.48 -15.35 -14.35
C THR A 3 8.52 -14.87 -13.26
N LEU A 4 7.26 -15.36 -13.27
CA LEU A 4 6.28 -15.13 -12.20
C LEU A 4 6.83 -15.41 -10.79
N ARG A 5 7.86 -16.28 -10.68
CA ARG A 5 8.56 -16.58 -9.42
C ARG A 5 9.34 -15.38 -8.87
N ASP A 6 9.91 -14.53 -9.74
CA ASP A 6 10.71 -13.38 -9.34
C ASP A 6 9.84 -12.31 -8.66
N HIS A 7 8.56 -12.26 -9.03
CA HIS A 7 7.57 -11.34 -8.47
C HIS A 7 6.73 -11.95 -7.34
N LEU A 8 6.83 -13.26 -7.10
CA LEU A 8 6.01 -13.97 -6.11
C LEU A 8 6.21 -13.42 -4.70
N SER A 9 7.47 -13.16 -4.32
CA SER A 9 7.80 -12.58 -3.02
C SER A 9 7.15 -11.21 -2.84
N TYR A 10 7.18 -10.36 -3.87
CA TYR A 10 6.52 -9.07 -3.87
C TYR A 10 5.00 -9.20 -3.70
N TYR A 11 4.34 -10.08 -4.47
CA TYR A 11 2.90 -10.26 -4.35
C TYR A 11 2.49 -10.81 -2.99
N ILE A 12 3.30 -11.71 -2.39
CA ILE A 12 3.09 -12.20 -1.03
C ILE A 12 3.26 -11.05 -0.03
N SER A 13 4.32 -10.26 -0.13
CA SER A 13 4.55 -9.10 0.76
C SER A 13 3.41 -8.08 0.65
N LEU A 14 2.93 -7.82 -0.57
CA LEU A 14 1.81 -6.91 -0.82
C LEU A 14 0.52 -7.45 -0.20
N ALA A 15 0.20 -8.73 -0.40
CA ALA A 15 -0.96 -9.37 0.17
C ALA A 15 -0.91 -9.35 1.71
N LEU A 16 0.23 -9.67 2.31
CA LEU A 16 0.43 -9.61 3.76
C LEU A 16 0.28 -8.17 4.29
N CYS A 17 0.82 -7.18 3.58
CA CYS A 17 0.66 -5.77 3.95
C CYS A 17 -0.82 -5.36 3.95
N MET A 18 -1.59 -5.77 2.94
CA MET A 18 -3.01 -5.45 2.83
C MET A 18 -3.84 -6.18 3.90
N LEU A 19 -3.57 -7.45 4.15
CA LEU A 19 -4.25 -8.23 5.18
C LEU A 19 -3.96 -7.69 6.59
N LEU A 20 -2.70 -7.36 6.89
CA LEU A 20 -2.32 -6.77 8.17
C LEU A 20 -2.96 -5.39 8.34
N GLY A 21 -2.88 -4.53 7.33
CA GLY A 21 -3.52 -3.21 7.36
C GLY A 21 -5.02 -3.29 7.58
N GLY A 22 -5.71 -4.14 6.82
CA GLY A 22 -7.14 -4.40 6.98
C GLY A 22 -7.49 -4.94 8.37
N PHE A 23 -6.70 -5.89 8.88
CA PHE A 23 -6.88 -6.43 10.23
C PHE A 23 -6.74 -5.33 11.31
N LEU A 24 -5.71 -4.47 11.22
CA LEU A 24 -5.50 -3.37 12.16
C LEU A 24 -6.66 -2.35 12.14
N ILE A 25 -7.19 -2.06 10.95
CA ILE A 25 -8.37 -1.18 10.79
C ILE A 25 -9.60 -1.82 11.47
N VAL A 26 -9.85 -3.11 11.25
CA VAL A 26 -10.99 -3.81 11.86
C VAL A 26 -10.87 -3.88 13.39
N VAL A 27 -9.68 -4.17 13.93
CA VAL A 27 -9.47 -4.27 15.38
C VAL A 27 -9.54 -2.90 16.07
N SER A 28 -9.29 -1.81 15.34
CA SER A 28 -9.43 -0.44 15.86
C SER A 28 -10.85 0.13 15.75
N SER A 29 -11.88 -0.72 15.60
CA SER A 29 -13.26 -0.35 15.26
C SER A 29 -13.94 0.77 16.09
N PRO A 30 -13.70 1.03 17.39
CA PRO A 30 -14.29 2.22 18.00
C PRO A 30 -13.45 3.50 17.81
N TYR A 31 -12.17 3.40 17.46
CA TYR A 31 -11.23 4.53 17.42
C TYR A 31 -10.94 4.97 15.98
N VAL A 32 -11.80 5.85 15.46
CA VAL A 32 -11.71 6.36 14.08
C VAL A 32 -10.34 6.99 13.76
N GLN A 33 -9.73 7.69 14.72
CA GLN A 33 -8.39 8.25 14.53
C GLN A 33 -7.32 7.17 14.30
N LEU A 34 -7.43 6.03 14.99
CA LEU A 34 -6.51 4.90 14.80
C LEU A 34 -6.76 4.20 13.46
N GLN A 35 -8.02 4.05 13.04
CA GLN A 35 -8.34 3.51 11.72
C GLN A 35 -7.74 4.36 10.61
N PHE A 36 -7.91 5.69 10.68
CA PHE A 36 -7.32 6.61 9.70
C PHE A 36 -5.79 6.49 9.68
N LEU A 37 -5.15 6.46 10.85
CA LEU A 37 -3.70 6.28 10.96
C LEU A 37 -3.24 4.97 10.32
N PHE A 38 -3.94 3.85 10.57
CA PHE A 38 -3.59 2.57 9.96
C PHE A 38 -3.79 2.55 8.45
N ILE A 39 -4.78 3.26 7.91
CA ILE A 39 -4.94 3.44 6.47
C ILE A 39 -3.73 4.20 5.89
N VAL A 40 -3.33 5.32 6.51
CA VAL A 40 -2.18 6.11 6.06
C VAL A 40 -0.89 5.28 6.10
N ILE A 41 -0.66 4.53 7.17
CA ILE A 41 0.49 3.64 7.31
C ILE A 41 0.47 2.54 6.23
N THR A 42 -0.69 1.91 6.00
CA THR A 42 -0.83 0.85 4.99
C THR A 42 -0.59 1.40 3.58
N ALA A 43 -1.11 2.58 3.26
CA ALA A 43 -0.89 3.26 1.99
C ALA A 43 0.60 3.60 1.79
N PHE A 44 1.28 4.07 2.84
CA PHE A 44 2.72 4.32 2.81
C PHE A 44 3.51 3.04 2.49
N PHE A 45 3.23 1.93 3.17
CA PHE A 45 3.91 0.66 2.90
C PHE A 45 3.59 0.09 1.51
N TYR A 46 2.35 0.25 1.04
CA TYR A 46 1.96 -0.08 -0.33
C TYR A 46 2.84 0.64 -1.37
N ILE A 47 2.97 1.96 -1.23
CA ILE A 47 3.82 2.79 -2.12
C ILE A 47 5.28 2.34 -2.01
N MET A 48 5.79 2.16 -0.79
CA MET A 48 7.19 1.79 -0.55
C MET A 48 7.52 0.42 -1.15
N LEU A 49 6.66 -0.59 -0.95
CA LEU A 49 6.84 -1.93 -1.50
C LEU A 49 6.78 -1.91 -3.03
N GLY A 50 5.85 -1.15 -3.63
CA GLY A 50 5.77 -0.96 -5.08
C GLY A 50 7.03 -0.33 -5.67
N ILE A 51 7.50 0.77 -5.07
CA ILE A 51 8.73 1.43 -5.51
C ILE A 51 9.94 0.50 -5.33
N LEU A 52 10.09 -0.13 -4.16
CA LEU A 52 11.20 -1.04 -3.89
C LEU A 52 11.24 -2.20 -4.87
N HIS A 53 10.07 -2.76 -5.20
CA HIS A 53 9.95 -3.80 -6.20
C HIS A 53 10.52 -3.37 -7.56
N HIS A 54 10.13 -2.20 -8.05
CA HIS A 54 10.62 -1.69 -9.33
C HIS A 54 12.08 -1.21 -9.30
N VAL A 55 12.57 -0.75 -8.14
CA VAL A 55 14.01 -0.46 -7.97
C VAL A 55 14.83 -1.74 -8.10
N LEU A 56 14.44 -2.81 -7.41
CA LEU A 56 15.15 -4.09 -7.42
C LEU A 56 15.11 -4.78 -8.79
N HIS A 57 14.08 -4.49 -9.60
CA HIS A 57 13.94 -5.03 -10.95
C HIS A 57 14.52 -4.11 -12.04
N HIS A 58 15.13 -2.98 -11.65
CA HIS A 58 15.72 -1.98 -12.54
C HIS A 58 14.75 -1.44 -13.61
N ASP A 59 13.46 -1.34 -13.27
CA ASP A 59 12.40 -0.83 -14.14
C ASP A 59 11.65 0.36 -13.50
N LEU A 60 12.23 0.98 -12.48
CA LEU A 60 11.67 2.18 -11.87
C LEU A 60 11.72 3.38 -12.82
N HIS A 61 10.55 3.90 -13.15
CA HIS A 61 10.38 5.15 -13.89
C HIS A 61 9.47 6.11 -13.11
N VAL A 62 9.63 7.42 -13.34
CA VAL A 62 8.82 8.46 -12.67
C VAL A 62 7.32 8.20 -12.84
N LYS A 63 6.89 7.74 -14.02
CA LYS A 63 5.50 7.35 -14.27
C LYS A 63 4.97 6.35 -13.24
N ILE A 64 5.75 5.31 -12.94
CA ILE A 64 5.38 4.27 -11.98
C ILE A 64 5.28 4.84 -10.57
N VAL A 65 6.24 5.68 -10.16
CA VAL A 65 6.21 6.35 -8.84
C VAL A 65 4.94 7.19 -8.70
N VAL A 66 4.56 7.95 -9.73
CA VAL A 66 3.34 8.74 -9.74
C VAL A 66 2.10 7.86 -9.66
N GLU A 67 2.05 6.73 -10.35
CA GLU A 67 0.93 5.77 -10.27
C GLU A 67 0.72 5.27 -8.82
N TYR A 68 1.78 4.84 -8.13
CA TYR A 68 1.67 4.41 -6.73
C TYR A 68 1.25 5.55 -5.80
N LEU A 69 1.79 6.76 -5.99
CA LEU A 69 1.41 7.93 -5.19
C LEU A 69 -0.07 8.31 -5.41
N LEU A 70 -0.56 8.25 -6.64
CA LEU A 70 -1.96 8.54 -6.94
C LEU A 70 -2.90 7.50 -6.33
N ILE A 71 -2.55 6.21 -6.38
CA ILE A 71 -3.37 5.14 -5.77
C ILE A 71 -3.38 5.28 -4.25
N GLY A 72 -2.21 5.44 -3.61
CA GLY A 72 -2.12 5.63 -2.17
C GLY A 72 -2.81 6.92 -1.70
N GLY A 73 -2.65 8.01 -2.44
CA GLY A 73 -3.33 9.27 -2.19
C GLY A 73 -4.84 9.18 -2.32
N LEU A 74 -5.35 8.45 -3.33
CA LEU A 74 -6.79 8.21 -3.50
C LEU A 74 -7.36 7.45 -2.30
N VAL A 75 -6.68 6.41 -1.82
CA VAL A 75 -7.11 5.65 -0.63
C VAL A 75 -7.16 6.55 0.60
N ILE A 76 -6.14 7.38 0.83
CA ILE A 76 -6.11 8.33 1.96
C ILE A 76 -7.23 9.37 1.82
N ALA A 77 -7.46 9.89 0.62
CA ALA A 77 -8.53 10.86 0.36
C ALA A 77 -9.91 10.26 0.64
N VAL A 78 -10.18 9.05 0.15
CA VAL A 78 -11.44 8.34 0.44
C VAL A 78 -11.59 8.13 1.95
N ALA A 79 -10.55 7.67 2.64
CA ALA A 79 -10.59 7.49 4.08
C ALA A 79 -10.84 8.80 4.85
N PHE A 80 -10.24 9.91 4.40
CA PHE A 80 -10.44 11.23 4.98
C PHE A 80 -11.92 11.64 4.92
N PHE A 81 -12.57 11.47 3.76
CA PHE A 81 -13.99 11.80 3.59
C PHE A 81 -14.96 10.82 4.28
N LEU A 82 -14.53 9.59 4.58
CA LEU A 82 -15.37 8.62 5.30
C LEU A 82 -15.33 8.83 6.82
N PHE A 83 -14.25 9.40 7.33
CA PHE A 83 -14.01 9.52 8.77
C PHE A 83 -14.17 10.94 9.33
N ILE A 84 -14.35 11.93 8.46
CA ILE A 84 -14.65 13.34 8.79
C ILE A 84 -15.98 13.70 8.17
#